data_AF-A0A925D7H5-F1
#
_entry.id   AF-A0A925D7H5-F1
#
_cell.length_a   1.000
_cell.length_b   1.000
_cell.length_c   1.000
_cell.angle_alpha   90.00
_cell.angle_beta   90.00
_cell.angle_gamma   90.00
#
_symmetry.space_group_name_H-M   'P 1'
#
loop_
_entity.id
_entity.type
_entity.pdbx_description
1 polymer ?
#
loop_
_entity_poly.entity_id
_entity_poly.type
_entity_poly.pdbx_seq_one_letter_code
_entity_poly.pdbx_strand_id
1 'polypeptide(L)'
;MAEVAAAYGMTETTVRLACVQHNVDYPRLKRGPKSLVEERKALAEAVRNGRSVSNVAKAFGQPYRTVLIACREQHVKLIRKDVGAMRILAELIRGKHQSAVALELNISRQRVNQVALDASKSGVFAAVEATKARELRST
;
A
#
# COMPACT_ATOMS: atom_id res chain seq x y z
N MET A 1 -9.11 27.76 6.84
CA MET A 1 -10.41 28.39 7.04
C MET A 1 -10.31 29.90 7.08
N ALA A 2 -9.43 30.48 7.91
CA ALA A 2 -9.26 31.94 8.01
C ALA A 2 -9.05 32.62 6.64
N GLU A 3 -8.34 31.98 5.71
CA GLU A 3 -8.08 32.52 4.37
C GLU A 3 -9.33 32.60 3.48
N VAL A 4 -10.16 31.54 3.45
CA VAL A 4 -11.43 31.52 2.68
C VAL A 4 -12.48 32.39 3.38
N ALA A 5 -12.53 32.33 4.71
CA ALA A 5 -13.38 33.18 5.53
C ALA A 5 -13.06 34.67 5.29
N ALA A 6 -11.78 35.06 5.28
CA ALA A 6 -11.35 36.43 5.00
C ALA A 6 -11.62 36.85 3.56
N ALA A 7 -11.41 35.96 2.57
CA ALA A 7 -11.66 36.27 1.16
C ALA A 7 -13.13 36.59 0.85
N TYR A 8 -14.07 36.06 1.63
CA TYR A 8 -15.51 36.25 1.46
C TYR A 8 -16.17 37.02 2.61
N GLY A 9 -15.39 37.58 3.54
CA GLY A 9 -15.92 38.31 4.71
C GLY A 9 -16.80 37.45 5.64
N MET A 10 -16.61 36.14 5.64
CA MET A 10 -17.37 35.19 6.46
C MET A 10 -16.59 34.79 7.70
N THR A 11 -17.28 34.22 8.70
CA THR A 11 -16.61 33.60 9.84
C THR A 11 -16.18 32.17 9.53
N GLU A 12 -15.16 31.70 10.25
CA GLU A 12 -14.66 30.32 10.16
C GLU A 12 -15.79 29.28 10.32
N THR A 13 -16.71 29.57 11.23
CA THR A 13 -17.85 28.73 11.60
C THR A 13 -18.87 28.65 10.48
N THR A 14 -19.13 29.77 9.78
CA THR A 14 -20.06 29.85 8.64
C THR A 14 -19.59 28.98 7.48
N VAL A 15 -18.30 29.04 7.16
CA VAL A 15 -17.70 28.20 6.09
C VAL A 15 -17.81 26.71 6.45
N ARG A 16 -17.64 26.36 7.73
CA ARG A 16 -17.76 24.96 8.19
C ARG A 16 -19.18 24.43 8.05
N LEU A 17 -20.17 25.23 8.45
CA LEU A 17 -21.60 24.89 8.34
C LEU A 17 -22.03 24.70 6.88
N ALA A 18 -21.59 25.58 5.99
CA ALA A 18 -21.88 25.46 4.55
C ALA A 18 -21.26 24.18 3.95
N CYS A 19 -20.02 23.84 4.33
CA CYS A 19 -19.39 22.60 3.85
C CYS A 19 -20.15 21.34 4.29
N VAL A 20 -20.65 21.33 5.53
CA VAL A 20 -21.46 20.22 6.05
C VAL A 20 -22.82 20.16 5.35
N GLN A 21 -23.50 21.30 5.18
CA GLN A 21 -24.81 21.37 4.52
C GLN A 21 -24.77 20.93 3.05
N HIS A 22 -23.71 21.28 2.33
CA HIS A 22 -23.54 20.93 0.92
C HIS A 22 -22.74 19.65 0.69
N ASN A 23 -22.45 18.89 1.76
CA ASN A 23 -21.72 17.63 1.71
C ASN A 23 -20.36 17.73 0.99
N VAL A 24 -19.68 18.87 1.18
CA VAL A 24 -18.38 19.18 0.58
C VAL A 24 -17.27 18.81 1.56
N ASP A 25 -16.39 17.92 1.11
CA ASP A 25 -15.28 17.42 1.91
C ASP A 25 -14.21 18.52 2.11
N TYR A 26 -14.18 19.09 3.32
CA TYR A 26 -13.36 20.26 3.69
C TYR A 26 -11.83 20.13 3.44
N PRO A 27 -11.18 18.95 3.54
CA PRO A 27 -9.79 18.78 3.17
C PRO A 27 -9.48 19.15 1.71
N ARG A 28 -10.48 19.09 0.80
CA ARG A 28 -10.33 19.55 -0.59
C ARG A 28 -10.29 21.08 -0.71
N LEU A 29 -11.00 21.81 0.15
CA LEU A 29 -11.03 23.28 0.13
C LEU A 29 -9.71 23.90 0.60
N LYS A 30 -9.01 23.27 1.56
CA LYS A 30 -7.68 23.71 2.01
C LYS A 30 -6.58 23.58 0.95
N ARG A 31 -6.79 22.79 -0.11
CA ARG A 31 -5.73 22.47 -1.09
C ARG A 31 -5.68 23.43 -2.27
N GLY A 32 -6.61 24.40 -2.35
CA GLY A 32 -6.78 25.24 -3.54
C GLY A 32 -7.17 24.41 -4.77
N PRO A 33 -7.52 25.04 -5.90
CA PRO A 33 -7.74 24.36 -7.16
C PRO A 33 -6.39 23.93 -7.75
N LYS A 34 -5.66 23.03 -7.09
CA LYS A 34 -4.60 22.29 -7.80
C LYS A 34 -5.32 21.42 -8.81
N SER A 35 -4.97 21.59 -10.08
CA SER A 35 -5.59 20.78 -11.13
C SER A 35 -5.41 19.31 -10.76
N LEU A 36 -6.42 18.46 -11.03
CA LEU A 36 -6.30 17.02 -10.79
C LEU A 36 -5.01 16.43 -11.39
N VAL A 37 -4.51 17.06 -12.46
CA VAL A 37 -3.23 16.75 -13.11
C VAL A 37 -2.03 17.01 -12.18
N GLU A 38 -1.98 18.13 -11.49
CA GLU A 38 -0.91 18.46 -10.53
C GLU A 38 -0.93 17.54 -9.30
N GLU A 39 -2.11 17.25 -8.74
CA GLU A 39 -2.22 16.28 -7.65
C GLU A 39 -1.70 14.91 -8.10
N ARG A 40 -2.08 14.45 -9.29
CA ARG A 40 -1.61 13.16 -9.83
C ARG A 40 -0.10 13.17 -10.12
N LYS A 41 0.46 14.28 -10.59
CA LYS A 41 1.92 14.44 -10.73
C LYS A 41 2.62 14.28 -9.39
N ALA A 42 2.15 14.96 -8.33
CA ALA A 42 2.73 14.87 -7.00
C ALA A 42 2.67 13.44 -6.42
N LEU A 43 1.55 12.73 -6.61
CA LEU A 43 1.42 11.33 -6.21
C LEU A 43 2.42 10.43 -6.94
N ALA A 44 2.53 10.58 -8.26
CA ALA A 44 3.44 9.80 -9.07
C ALA A 44 4.91 10.09 -8.74
N GLU A 45 5.26 11.35 -8.48
CA GLU A 45 6.60 11.78 -8.11
C GLU A 45 7.00 11.24 -6.72
N ALA A 46 6.08 11.21 -5.76
CA ALA A 46 6.31 10.57 -4.47
C ALA A 46 6.63 9.08 -4.62
N VAL A 47 5.96 8.37 -5.55
CA VAL A 47 6.26 6.97 -5.86
C VAL A 47 7.59 6.83 -6.62
N ARG A 48 7.88 7.73 -7.56
CA ARG A 48 9.15 7.78 -8.30
C ARG A 48 10.35 7.97 -7.36
N ASN A 49 10.17 8.72 -6.28
CA ASN A 49 11.16 8.92 -5.22
C ASN A 49 11.30 7.72 -4.26
N GLY A 50 10.75 6.55 -4.62
CA GLY A 50 10.96 5.28 -3.90
C GLY A 50 9.95 5.00 -2.79
N ARG A 51 8.93 5.84 -2.58
CA ARG A 51 7.85 5.51 -1.64
C ARG A 51 6.92 4.46 -2.24
N SER A 52 6.45 3.53 -1.41
CA SER A 52 5.45 2.56 -1.86
C SER A 52 4.11 3.24 -2.15
N VAL A 53 3.35 2.71 -3.11
CA VAL A 53 2.00 3.19 -3.47
C VAL A 53 1.09 3.25 -2.24
N SER A 54 1.19 2.27 -1.35
CA SER A 54 0.39 2.21 -0.11
C SER A 54 0.76 3.33 0.87
N ASN A 55 2.05 3.63 1.00
CA ASN A 55 2.51 4.73 1.86
C ASN A 55 2.11 6.09 1.29
N VAL A 56 2.17 6.26 -0.03
CA VAL A 56 1.72 7.48 -0.71
C VAL A 56 0.21 7.65 -0.57
N ALA A 57 -0.58 6.58 -0.76
CA ALA A 57 -2.03 6.61 -0.57
C ALA A 57 -2.42 7.12 0.83
N LYS A 58 -1.78 6.56 1.87
CA LYS A 58 -1.99 6.99 3.26
C LYS A 58 -1.55 8.42 3.50
N ALA A 59 -0.34 8.80 3.05
CA ALA A 59 0.22 10.13 3.29
C ALA A 59 -0.59 11.26 2.63
N PHE A 60 -1.19 10.99 1.47
CA PHE A 60 -1.96 11.99 0.73
C PHE A 60 -3.48 11.90 0.98
N GLY A 61 -3.93 10.93 1.77
CA GLY A 61 -5.35 10.68 2.03
C GLY A 61 -6.11 10.25 0.77
N GLN A 62 -5.43 9.55 -0.15
CA GLN A 62 -5.98 9.17 -1.44
C GLN A 62 -6.24 7.66 -1.51
N PRO A 63 -7.28 7.21 -2.23
CA PRO A 63 -7.48 5.80 -2.49
C PRO A 63 -6.27 5.19 -3.21
N TYR A 64 -5.91 3.96 -2.86
CA TYR A 64 -4.82 3.23 -3.50
C TYR A 64 -4.95 3.20 -5.04
N ARG A 65 -6.18 3.03 -5.54
CA ARG A 65 -6.51 3.05 -6.97
C ARG A 65 -6.15 4.38 -7.65
N THR A 66 -6.36 5.51 -6.97
CA THR A 66 -6.02 6.84 -7.48
C THR A 66 -4.52 7.00 -7.67
N VAL A 67 -3.72 6.53 -6.71
CA VAL A 67 -2.25 6.57 -6.80
C VAL A 67 -1.74 5.67 -7.94
N LEU A 68 -2.36 4.51 -8.16
CA LEU A 68 -2.03 3.64 -9.29
C LEU A 68 -2.31 4.30 -10.64
N ILE A 69 -3.47 4.95 -10.79
CA ILE A 69 -3.85 5.67 -12.01
C ILE A 69 -2.83 6.79 -12.27
N ALA A 70 -2.51 7.58 -11.25
CA ALA A 70 -1.50 8.63 -11.33
C ALA A 70 -0.13 8.10 -11.78
N CYS A 71 0.32 6.99 -11.22
CA CYS A 71 1.59 6.35 -11.63
C CYS A 71 1.54 5.86 -13.09
N ARG A 72 0.41 5.33 -13.54
CA ARG A 72 0.23 4.85 -14.92
C ARG A 72 0.24 6.01 -15.92
N GLU A 73 -0.47 7.10 -15.61
CA GLU A 73 -0.51 8.32 -16.43
C GLU A 73 0.85 9.01 -16.53
N GLN A 74 1.68 8.91 -15.50
CA GLN A 74 3.02 9.52 -15.45
C GLN A 74 4.16 8.52 -15.75
N HIS A 75 3.82 7.34 -16.29
CA HIS A 75 4.74 6.26 -16.66
C HIS A 75 5.76 5.89 -15.56
N VAL A 76 5.35 5.98 -14.29
CA VAL A 76 6.20 5.64 -13.15
C VAL A 76 6.24 4.12 -13.00
N LYS A 77 7.43 3.53 -13.12
CA LYS A 77 7.64 2.11 -12.83
C LYS A 77 7.40 1.88 -11.35
N LEU A 78 6.36 1.12 -11.04
CA LEU A 78 6.07 0.69 -9.68
C LEU A 78 7.16 -0.26 -9.22
N ILE A 79 7.99 0.19 -8.29
CA ILE A 79 9.00 -0.66 -7.65
C ILE A 79 8.23 -1.66 -6.79
N ARG A 80 8.04 -2.87 -7.32
CA ARG A 80 7.68 -4.02 -6.49
C ARG A 80 8.90 -4.27 -5.62
N LYS A 81 8.75 -4.26 -4.29
CA LYS A 81 9.80 -4.77 -3.40
C LYS A 81 10.07 -6.19 -3.86
N ASP A 82 11.28 -6.43 -4.36
CA ASP A 82 11.70 -7.76 -4.75
C ASP A 82 12.00 -8.53 -3.47
N VAL A 83 10.93 -9.06 -2.88
CA VAL A 83 11.05 -9.92 -1.73
C VAL A 83 11.55 -11.26 -2.25
N GLY A 84 12.84 -11.53 -2.02
CA GLY A 84 13.48 -12.75 -2.45
C GLY A 84 12.72 -13.99 -2.00
N ALA A 85 12.68 -15.01 -2.85
CA ALA A 85 11.91 -16.24 -2.61
C ALA A 85 12.24 -16.89 -1.25
N MET A 86 13.49 -16.78 -0.80
CA MET A 86 13.94 -17.28 0.51
C MET A 86 13.22 -16.61 1.69
N ARG A 87 12.91 -15.31 1.62
CA ARG A 87 12.20 -14.64 2.70
C ARG A 87 10.74 -15.09 2.77
N ILE A 88 10.10 -15.28 1.63
CA ILE A 88 8.73 -15.81 1.53
C ILE A 88 8.70 -17.23 2.08
N LEU A 89 9.63 -18.07 1.63
CA LEU A 89 9.76 -19.46 2.04
C LEU A 89 10.00 -19.60 3.55
N ALA A 90 10.84 -18.74 4.14
CA ALA A 90 11.09 -18.75 5.58
C ALA A 90 9.81 -18.50 6.41
N GLU A 91 8.95 -17.57 5.99
CA GLU A 91 7.68 -17.32 6.69
C GLU A 91 6.68 -18.49 6.51
N LEU A 92 6.67 -19.14 5.34
CA LEU A 92 5.85 -20.33 5.09
C LEU A 92 6.31 -21.53 5.94
N ILE A 93 7.63 -21.76 6.05
CA ILE A 93 8.22 -22.83 6.88
C ILE A 93 7.90 -22.62 8.37
N ARG A 94 7.80 -21.37 8.82
CA ARG A 94 7.32 -21.02 10.17
C ARG A 94 5.83 -21.30 10.40
N GLY A 95 5.12 -21.79 9.38
CA GLY A 95 3.69 -22.13 9.47
C GLY A 95 2.75 -20.96 9.23
N LYS A 96 3.24 -19.81 8.75
CA LYS A 96 2.34 -18.69 8.43
C LYS A 96 1.51 -19.00 7.19
N HIS A 97 0.23 -18.64 7.25
CA HIS A 97 -0.67 -18.78 6.12
C HIS A 97 -0.28 -17.83 4.97
N GLN A 98 -0.42 -18.27 3.72
CA GLN A 98 0.00 -17.50 2.53
C GLN A 98 -0.60 -16.09 2.46
N SER A 99 -1.85 -15.93 2.93
CA SER A 99 -2.52 -14.62 2.99
C SER A 99 -1.86 -13.66 3.98
N ALA A 100 -1.38 -14.16 5.12
CA ALA A 100 -0.65 -13.35 6.11
C ALA A 100 0.73 -12.95 5.56
N VAL A 101 1.44 -13.89 4.93
CA VAL A 101 2.75 -13.62 4.30
C VAL A 101 2.64 -12.56 3.20
N ALA A 102 1.60 -12.63 2.36
CA ALA A 102 1.35 -11.65 1.31
C ALA A 102 1.12 -10.22 1.88
N LEU A 103 0.38 -10.12 2.99
CA LEU A 103 0.11 -8.85 3.67
C LEU A 103 1.36 -8.29 4.36
N GLU A 104 2.06 -9.11 5.15
CA GLU A 104 3.26 -8.70 5.88
C GLU A 104 4.40 -8.27 4.94
N LEU A 105 4.62 -9.04 3.88
CA LEU A 105 5.71 -8.77 2.93
C LEU A 105 5.29 -7.81 1.82
N ASN A 106 4.01 -7.37 1.81
CA ASN A 106 3.43 -6.47 0.82
C ASN A 106 3.69 -6.92 -0.63
N ILE A 107 3.41 -8.20 -0.91
CA ILE A 107 3.55 -8.86 -2.21
C ILE A 107 2.24 -9.52 -2.63
N SER A 108 2.11 -9.88 -3.90
CA SER A 108 0.90 -10.56 -4.38
C SER A 108 0.78 -11.98 -3.83
N ARG A 109 -0.46 -12.42 -3.56
CA ARG A 109 -0.74 -13.83 -3.21
C ARG A 109 -0.26 -14.80 -4.29
N GLN A 110 -0.32 -14.39 -5.56
CA GLN A 110 0.17 -15.20 -6.67
C GLN A 110 1.68 -15.48 -6.56
N ARG A 111 2.48 -14.48 -6.17
CA ARG A 111 3.92 -14.66 -5.94
C ARG A 111 4.18 -15.60 -4.76
N VAL A 112 3.44 -15.46 -3.67
CA VAL A 112 3.54 -16.38 -2.52
C VAL A 112 3.18 -17.81 -2.92
N ASN A 113 2.09 -17.98 -3.68
CA ASN A 113 1.67 -19.29 -4.16
C ASN A 113 2.70 -19.92 -5.09
N GLN A 114 3.32 -19.13 -5.98
CA GLN A 114 4.37 -19.63 -6.86
C GLN A 114 5.57 -20.17 -6.07
N VAL A 115 6.04 -19.41 -5.06
CA VAL A 115 7.13 -19.87 -4.19
C VAL A 115 6.73 -21.12 -3.39
N ALA A 116 5.49 -21.19 -2.91
CA ALA A 116 5.00 -22.37 -2.20
C ALA A 116 4.96 -23.61 -3.11
N LEU A 117 4.49 -23.47 -4.35
CA LEU A 117 4.46 -24.55 -5.33
C LEU A 117 5.86 -25.03 -5.69
N ASP A 118 6.79 -24.11 -5.93
CA ASP A 118 8.18 -24.46 -6.24
C ASP A 118 8.84 -25.19 -5.06
N ALA A 119 8.63 -24.72 -3.83
CA ALA A 119 9.13 -25.37 -2.61
C ALA A 119 8.54 -26.77 -2.39
N SER A 120 7.24 -26.95 -2.67
CA SER A 120 6.59 -28.27 -2.63
C SER A 120 7.18 -29.23 -3.66
N LYS A 121 7.38 -28.78 -4.90
CA LYS A 121 7.99 -29.60 -5.97
C LYS A 121 9.43 -30.00 -5.64
N SER A 122 10.19 -29.09 -5.03
CA SER A 122 11.57 -29.37 -4.60
C SER A 122 11.66 -30.16 -3.29
N GLY A 123 10.53 -30.55 -2.68
CA GLY A 123 10.52 -31.36 -1.46
C GLY A 123 10.94 -30.63 -0.18
N VAL A 124 11.01 -29.29 -0.20
CA VAL A 124 11.50 -28.49 0.95
C VAL A 124 10.62 -28.69 2.17
N PHE A 125 9.30 -28.64 2.02
CA PHE A 125 8.38 -28.85 3.14
C PHE A 125 8.49 -30.27 3.72
N ALA A 126 8.65 -31.28 2.85
CA ALA A 126 8.82 -32.66 3.30
C ALA A 126 10.13 -32.84 4.09
N ALA A 127 11.22 -32.21 3.65
CA ALA A 127 12.51 -32.25 4.35
C ALA A 127 12.43 -31.58 5.74
N VAL A 128 11.74 -30.44 5.83
CA VAL A 128 11.52 -29.73 7.11
C VAL A 128 10.74 -30.60 8.09
N GLU A 129 9.63 -31.20 7.65
CA GLU A 129 8.82 -32.06 8.52
C GLU A 129 9.58 -33.32 8.96
N ALA A 130 10.36 -33.93 8.06
CA ALA A 130 11.23 -35.05 8.40
C ALA A 130 12.29 -34.68 9.47
N THR A 131 12.80 -33.44 9.41
CA THR A 131 13.80 -32.94 10.36
C THR A 131 13.18 -32.73 11.74
N LYS A 132 12.01 -32.07 11.81
CA LYS A 132 11.25 -31.90 13.06
C LYS A 132 10.90 -33.25 13.70
N ALA A 133 10.46 -34.22 12.89
CA ALA A 133 10.14 -35.56 13.38
C ALA A 133 11.36 -36.31 13.94
N ARG A 134 12.56 -36.03 13.42
CA ARG A 134 13.81 -36.62 13.92
C ARG A 134 14.25 -36.00 15.25
N GLU A 135 14.08 -34.68 15.40
CA GLU A 135 14.40 -33.97 16.65
C GLU A 135 13.52 -34.44 17.81
N LEU A 136 12.21 -34.61 17.57
CA LEU A 136 11.24 -35.12 18.56
C LEU A 136 11.51 -36.56 19.02
N ARG A 137 12.23 -37.36 18.24
CA ARG A 137 12.61 -38.74 18.61
C ARG A 137 13.95 -38.81 19.35
N SER A 138 14.69 -37.71 19.38
CA SER A 138 16.02 -37.62 20.00
C SER A 138 15.96 -36.98 21.40
N THR A 139 14.78 -36.54 21.83
CA THR A 139 14.45 -36.00 23.16
C THR A 139 13.66 -37.02 23.96
#